data_AF-A0A1F3VFY7-F1
#
_entry.id   AF-A0A1F3VFY7-F1
#
_cell.length_a   1.000
_cell.length_b   1.000
_cell.length_c   1.000
_cell.angle_alpha   90.00
_cell.angle_beta   90.00
_cell.angle_gamma   90.00
#
_symmetry.space_group_name_H-M   'P 1'
#
loop_
_entity.id
_entity.type
_entity.pdbx_description
1 polymer ?
#
loop_
_entity_poly.entity_id
_entity_poly.type
_entity_poly.pdbx_seq_one_letter_code
_entity_poly.pdbx_strand_id
1 'polypeptide(L)'
;MQQKEEKKATGKEKKLVYLGKDDNFWKTLQKAFKEIYPDKTFIFESLTFAAENEIKSLRKNIGVSLPQVLFLDNSLFQDEILRLTTDLQKDPATKHMILISLLPNLNSRAVIRKSLALGIKMNFIKGIDLLGIIHHSFKLAFPSELKKLELAVAKVQFEAVALNLFNIGYVTKDYIHVETNFIFSEGEELSFNTNIFNPISISGYFQVVKVYKTNLYTQYRLAYDLKFIHRNEKKLKLAMQKIEKYEGILKKDDKNADARLELSMANSEKLQIQKEEENNKQVMEKKLREWVTKHLEQSRPKRSRILIVDRELTLLNQIPGKLEEYFFSVRIRTSIDKDFKVIEQMFPGIIAYVLEDPRKDNQEEIDELSKKEVKKVVEREYNSIEALSKLVTKIKSCEGYRPFIILFNCYEKTDCIKETIGYERIMGTRGEITMDVIVEIVKKYEQMRAKNLSHATLDDAAKDEVHFYVSKFSEMSAGEYTFPINVLDISEGEIHFQSLQKIPPFATLYIKAPVKMTLTVVPEEDDEKKKKNKPTKSKGMIDYYALISGLGEIETSNLRKYVNELFFKDLKKQREEEKTKFLELNQQVLGQIDRKKQEEEN
;
A
#
# COMPACT_ATOMS: atom_id res chain seq x y z
N MET A 1 -29.63 -38.46 28.96
CA MET A 1 -29.69 -36.99 29.00
C MET A 1 -28.27 -36.47 29.22
N GLN A 2 -27.58 -36.07 28.16
CA GLN A 2 -26.27 -35.41 28.25
C GLN A 2 -26.51 -33.90 28.29
N GLN A 3 -26.21 -33.26 29.42
CA GLN A 3 -26.19 -31.80 29.53
C GLN A 3 -24.95 -31.28 28.80
N LYS A 4 -25.17 -30.57 27.69
CA LYS A 4 -24.16 -29.71 27.06
C LYS A 4 -23.95 -28.50 27.97
N GLU A 5 -22.76 -28.37 28.52
CA GLU A 5 -22.31 -27.12 29.14
C GLU A 5 -22.22 -26.03 28.07
N GLU A 6 -23.17 -25.11 28.06
CA GLU A 6 -23.06 -23.84 27.35
C GLU A 6 -21.97 -22.99 28.02
N LYS A 7 -20.77 -23.02 27.46
CA LYS A 7 -19.72 -22.05 27.79
C LYS A 7 -20.23 -20.65 27.41
N LYS A 8 -20.57 -19.83 28.42
CA LYS A 8 -20.88 -18.41 28.25
C LYS A 8 -19.75 -17.71 27.50
N ALA A 9 -20.06 -17.18 26.32
CA ALA A 9 -19.17 -16.31 25.56
C ALA A 9 -18.90 -15.03 26.36
N THR A 10 -17.63 -14.79 26.72
CA THR A 10 -17.19 -13.71 27.61
C THR A 10 -16.31 -12.70 26.86
N GLY A 11 -16.69 -12.34 25.65
CA GLY A 11 -15.94 -11.42 24.79
C GLY A 11 -16.81 -10.37 24.13
N LYS A 12 -16.25 -9.17 23.94
CA LYS A 12 -16.84 -8.09 23.14
C LYS A 12 -17.18 -8.61 21.74
N GLU A 13 -18.35 -8.23 21.23
CA GLU A 13 -18.84 -8.65 19.92
C GLU A 13 -17.89 -8.19 18.79
N LYS A 14 -17.61 -9.10 17.86
CA LYS A 14 -16.74 -8.87 16.70
C LYS A 14 -17.61 -8.69 15.47
N LYS A 15 -17.62 -7.48 14.92
CA LYS A 15 -18.44 -7.10 13.78
C LYS A 15 -17.67 -7.29 12.46
N LEU A 16 -18.17 -8.20 11.65
CA LEU A 16 -17.62 -8.57 10.35
C LEU A 16 -18.68 -8.27 9.29
N VAL A 17 -18.37 -7.38 8.36
CA VAL A 17 -19.29 -6.98 7.28
C VAL A 17 -18.78 -7.54 5.96
N TYR A 18 -19.69 -8.08 5.15
CA TYR A 18 -19.44 -8.47 3.78
C TYR A 18 -20.17 -7.52 2.82
N LEU A 19 -19.44 -6.98 1.86
CA LEU A 19 -19.97 -6.15 0.78
C LEU A 19 -19.91 -6.95 -0.52
N GLY A 20 -21.04 -7.49 -0.97
CA GLY A 20 -21.09 -8.34 -2.17
C GLY A 20 -22.43 -9.06 -2.33
N LYS A 21 -22.56 -9.85 -3.40
CA LYS A 21 -23.78 -10.61 -3.74
C LYS A 21 -23.65 -12.13 -3.58
N ASP A 22 -22.48 -12.63 -3.20
CA ASP A 22 -22.21 -14.07 -3.07
C ASP A 22 -22.57 -14.57 -1.66
N ASP A 23 -23.88 -14.72 -1.42
CA ASP A 23 -24.42 -15.15 -0.13
C ASP A 23 -23.90 -16.53 0.29
N ASN A 24 -23.65 -17.42 -0.67
CA ASN A 24 -23.15 -18.76 -0.41
C ASN A 24 -21.72 -18.73 0.10
N PHE A 25 -20.84 -17.96 -0.56
CA PHE A 25 -19.49 -17.73 -0.07
C PHE A 25 -19.51 -17.10 1.33
N TRP A 26 -20.36 -16.07 1.53
CA TRP A 26 -20.44 -15.40 2.81
C TRP A 26 -20.89 -16.32 3.95
N LYS A 27 -21.96 -17.11 3.76
CA LYS A 27 -22.43 -18.12 4.74
C LYS A 27 -21.34 -19.14 5.07
N THR A 28 -20.57 -19.58 4.07
CA THR A 28 -19.47 -20.53 4.26
C THR A 28 -18.36 -19.91 5.12
N LEU A 29 -18.01 -18.65 4.86
CA LEU A 29 -17.03 -17.90 5.64
C LEU A 29 -17.49 -17.68 7.09
N GLN A 30 -18.76 -17.31 7.30
CA GLN A 30 -19.34 -17.18 8.65
C GLN A 30 -19.25 -18.48 9.44
N LYS A 31 -19.59 -19.61 8.81
CA LYS A 31 -19.52 -20.94 9.43
C LYS A 31 -18.07 -21.26 9.84
N ALA A 32 -17.12 -21.05 8.95
CA ALA A 32 -15.71 -21.31 9.21
C ALA A 32 -15.14 -20.43 10.35
N PHE A 33 -15.55 -19.15 10.44
CA PHE A 33 -15.20 -18.29 11.59
C PHE A 33 -15.70 -18.87 12.92
N LYS A 34 -16.97 -19.30 12.97
CA LYS A 34 -17.57 -19.91 14.18
C LYS A 34 -16.91 -21.25 14.55
N GLU A 35 -16.48 -22.02 13.57
CA GLU A 35 -15.79 -23.31 13.79
C GLU A 35 -14.38 -23.12 14.36
N ILE A 36 -13.60 -22.17 13.84
CA ILE A 36 -12.24 -21.90 14.30
C ILE A 36 -12.26 -21.15 15.66
N TYR A 37 -13.23 -20.26 15.85
CA TYR A 37 -13.37 -19.42 17.04
C TYR A 37 -14.74 -19.61 17.73
N PRO A 38 -15.06 -20.82 18.23
CA PRO A 38 -16.36 -21.11 18.85
C PRO A 38 -16.61 -20.37 20.16
N ASP A 39 -15.55 -19.88 20.80
CA ASP A 39 -15.58 -19.12 22.05
C ASP A 39 -15.80 -17.61 21.84
N LYS A 40 -15.93 -17.15 20.59
CA LYS A 40 -16.06 -15.73 20.24
C LYS A 40 -17.46 -15.42 19.72
N THR A 41 -17.97 -14.26 20.12
CA THR A 41 -19.25 -13.73 19.62
C THR A 41 -19.01 -12.87 18.38
N PHE A 42 -19.73 -13.17 17.30
CA PHE A 42 -19.62 -12.46 16.03
C PHE A 42 -20.97 -11.85 15.63
N ILE A 43 -20.92 -10.61 15.16
CA ILE A 43 -22.00 -9.97 14.39
C ILE A 43 -21.60 -10.03 12.93
N PHE A 44 -22.40 -10.75 12.14
CA PHE A 44 -22.21 -10.83 10.70
C PHE A 44 -23.28 -9.98 10.00
N GLU A 45 -22.83 -9.01 9.22
CA GLU A 45 -23.69 -8.14 8.42
C GLU A 45 -23.37 -8.33 6.93
N SER A 46 -24.39 -8.21 6.08
CA SER A 46 -24.22 -8.19 4.63
C SER A 46 -24.72 -6.85 4.10
N LEU A 47 -23.93 -6.24 3.23
CA LEU A 47 -24.28 -5.04 2.48
C LEU A 47 -24.30 -5.41 1.00
N THR A 48 -25.40 -5.11 0.34
CA THR A 48 -25.58 -5.34 -1.09
C THR A 48 -25.87 -4.02 -1.78
N PHE A 49 -25.52 -3.94 -3.07
CA PHE A 49 -25.89 -2.81 -3.91
C PHE A 49 -26.21 -3.30 -5.33
N ALA A 50 -27.20 -2.66 -5.94
CA ALA A 50 -27.70 -2.99 -7.27
C ALA A 50 -27.05 -2.13 -8.37
N ALA A 51 -26.63 -0.91 -8.04
CA ALA A 51 -26.12 0.06 -8.99
C ALA A 51 -24.94 0.88 -8.44
N GLU A 52 -24.16 1.48 -9.36
CA GLU A 52 -22.98 2.28 -9.05
C GLU A 52 -23.28 3.47 -8.12
N ASN A 53 -24.43 4.11 -8.29
CA ASN A 53 -24.85 5.26 -7.47
C ASN A 53 -25.11 4.89 -5.99
N GLU A 54 -25.42 3.63 -5.70
CA GLU A 54 -25.67 3.14 -4.33
C GLU A 54 -24.37 2.98 -3.51
N ILE A 55 -23.20 2.94 -4.14
CA ILE A 55 -21.91 2.79 -3.44
C ILE A 55 -21.61 4.00 -2.54
N LYS A 56 -22.18 5.16 -2.87
CA LYS A 56 -22.06 6.38 -2.08
C LYS A 56 -22.80 6.28 -0.75
N SER A 57 -24.04 5.77 -0.77
CA SER A 57 -24.81 5.55 0.46
C SER A 57 -24.20 4.43 1.32
N LEU A 58 -23.56 3.44 0.70
CA LEU A 58 -22.81 2.41 1.41
C LEU A 58 -21.67 2.97 2.26
N ARG A 59 -20.97 4.01 1.81
CA ARG A 59 -19.93 4.66 2.61
C ARG A 59 -20.49 5.19 3.93
N LYS A 60 -21.68 5.81 3.90
CA LYS A 60 -22.38 6.28 5.10
C LYS A 60 -22.74 5.11 6.01
N ASN A 61 -23.36 4.07 5.46
CA ASN A 61 -23.77 2.88 6.24
C ASN A 61 -22.57 2.19 6.91
N ILE A 62 -21.44 2.06 6.20
CA ILE A 62 -20.19 1.52 6.75
C ILE A 62 -19.63 2.44 7.85
N GLY A 63 -19.66 3.77 7.62
CA GLY A 63 -19.23 4.76 8.60
C GLY A 63 -20.06 4.75 9.88
N VAL A 64 -21.35 4.43 9.80
CA VAL A 64 -22.22 4.23 10.97
C VAL A 64 -21.93 2.89 11.64
N SER A 65 -21.88 1.81 10.85
CA SER A 65 -21.69 0.43 11.31
C SER A 65 -20.33 0.19 11.98
N LEU A 66 -19.28 0.88 11.53
CA LEU A 66 -17.88 0.77 11.98
C LEU A 66 -17.42 -0.69 12.22
N PRO A 67 -17.48 -1.56 11.20
CA PRO A 67 -17.03 -2.93 11.34
C PRO A 67 -15.52 -3.01 11.59
N GLN A 68 -15.07 -4.00 12.37
CA GLN A 68 -13.63 -4.23 12.54
C GLN A 68 -13.00 -4.84 11.28
N VAL A 69 -13.75 -5.66 10.55
CA VAL A 69 -13.33 -6.22 9.26
C VAL A 69 -14.42 -6.02 8.22
N LEU A 70 -14.03 -5.51 7.04
CA LEU A 70 -14.88 -5.36 5.88
C LEU A 70 -14.33 -6.20 4.73
N PHE A 71 -15.08 -7.22 4.35
CA PHE A 71 -14.83 -8.05 3.17
C PHE A 71 -15.45 -7.39 1.94
N LEU A 72 -14.66 -7.19 0.90
CA LEU A 72 -15.03 -6.46 -0.31
C LEU A 72 -15.02 -7.42 -1.49
N ASP A 73 -16.19 -7.86 -1.95
CA ASP A 73 -16.29 -8.76 -3.11
C ASP A 73 -16.18 -8.00 -4.43
N ASN A 74 -15.02 -8.11 -5.07
CA ASN A 74 -14.71 -7.46 -6.34
C ASN A 74 -15.19 -8.27 -7.57
N SER A 75 -16.10 -9.22 -7.39
CA SER A 75 -16.69 -9.97 -8.52
C SER A 75 -17.58 -9.09 -9.40
N LEU A 76 -18.15 -8.01 -8.87
CA LEU A 76 -18.99 -7.04 -9.59
C LEU A 76 -18.58 -5.61 -9.19
N PHE A 77 -18.74 -4.64 -10.10
CA PHE A 77 -18.48 -3.21 -9.84
C PHE A 77 -17.09 -2.95 -9.21
N GLN A 78 -16.07 -3.62 -9.76
CA GLN A 78 -14.72 -3.63 -9.21
C GLN A 78 -14.15 -2.22 -9.05
N ASP A 79 -14.23 -1.39 -10.08
CA ASP A 79 -13.63 -0.05 -10.06
C ASP A 79 -14.29 0.84 -9.00
N GLU A 80 -15.59 0.67 -8.76
CA GLU A 80 -16.34 1.41 -7.77
C GLU A 80 -16.06 0.93 -6.34
N ILE A 81 -15.93 -0.38 -6.11
CA ILE A 81 -15.50 -0.95 -4.82
C ILE A 81 -14.08 -0.48 -4.46
N LEU A 82 -13.18 -0.47 -5.44
CA LEU A 82 -11.81 0.03 -5.28
C LEU A 82 -11.78 1.53 -4.93
N ARG A 83 -12.69 2.33 -5.49
CA ARG A 83 -12.89 3.75 -5.11
C ARG A 83 -13.39 3.89 -3.68
N LEU A 84 -14.45 3.17 -3.32
CA LEU A 84 -14.97 3.15 -1.94
C LEU A 84 -13.86 2.80 -0.94
N THR A 85 -13.04 1.80 -1.28
CA THR A 85 -11.91 1.40 -0.44
C THR A 85 -10.92 2.54 -0.20
N THR A 86 -10.56 3.24 -1.28
CA THR A 86 -9.65 4.40 -1.19
C THR A 86 -10.21 5.49 -0.28
N ASP A 87 -11.53 5.71 -0.33
CA ASP A 87 -12.20 6.69 0.51
C ASP A 87 -12.23 6.26 1.98
N LEU A 88 -12.56 5.01 2.27
CA LEU A 88 -12.57 4.45 3.62
C LEU A 88 -11.18 4.51 4.27
N GLN A 89 -10.12 4.21 3.52
CA GLN A 89 -8.75 4.29 4.04
C GLN A 89 -8.30 5.72 4.36
N LYS A 90 -8.88 6.73 3.71
CA LYS A 90 -8.54 8.14 3.88
C LYS A 90 -9.38 8.82 4.96
N ASP A 91 -10.50 8.24 5.38
CA ASP A 91 -11.40 8.83 6.35
C ASP A 91 -10.99 8.47 7.79
N PRO A 92 -10.85 9.45 8.72
CA PRO A 92 -10.47 9.17 10.10
C PRO A 92 -11.40 8.18 10.81
N ALA A 93 -12.69 8.18 10.48
CA ALA A 93 -13.67 7.29 11.10
C ALA A 93 -13.48 5.83 10.69
N THR A 94 -12.91 5.53 9.51
CA THR A 94 -12.87 4.17 8.95
C THR A 94 -11.47 3.67 8.60
N LYS A 95 -10.44 4.52 8.66
CA LYS A 95 -9.03 4.16 8.36
C LYS A 95 -8.44 3.03 9.22
N HIS A 96 -9.07 2.70 10.34
CA HIS A 96 -8.62 1.66 11.27
C HIS A 96 -9.25 0.29 10.99
N MET A 97 -10.27 0.21 10.12
CA MET A 97 -10.91 -1.04 9.74
C MET A 97 -9.95 -1.88 8.90
N ILE A 98 -10.03 -3.20 9.05
CA ILE A 98 -9.29 -4.14 8.19
C ILE A 98 -10.11 -4.38 6.92
N LEU A 99 -9.55 -3.96 5.78
CA LEU A 99 -10.17 -4.12 4.48
C LEU A 99 -9.57 -5.33 3.77
N ILE A 100 -10.42 -6.27 3.37
CA ILE A 100 -10.01 -7.50 2.70
C ILE A 100 -10.70 -7.58 1.35
N SER A 101 -9.91 -7.53 0.28
CA SER A 101 -10.41 -7.68 -1.08
C SER A 101 -10.56 -9.15 -1.43
N LEU A 102 -11.76 -9.54 -1.83
CA LEU A 102 -12.11 -10.88 -2.31
C LEU A 102 -12.28 -10.81 -3.83
N LEU A 103 -11.50 -11.60 -4.55
CA LEU A 103 -11.35 -11.54 -6.00
C LEU A 103 -11.97 -12.78 -6.65
N PRO A 104 -12.59 -12.65 -7.83
CA PRO A 104 -12.96 -13.82 -8.62
C PRO A 104 -11.71 -14.56 -9.12
N ASN A 105 -11.84 -15.84 -9.46
CA ASN A 105 -10.73 -16.64 -10.00
C ASN A 105 -10.19 -16.07 -11.34
N LEU A 106 -11.09 -15.59 -12.21
CA LEU A 106 -10.75 -15.01 -13.51
C LEU A 106 -10.12 -13.62 -13.35
N ASN A 107 -9.05 -13.34 -14.10
CA ASN A 107 -8.34 -12.05 -14.14
C ASN A 107 -7.81 -11.52 -12.80
N SER A 108 -7.80 -12.35 -11.75
CA SER A 108 -7.39 -11.99 -10.38
C SER A 108 -6.05 -11.25 -10.33
N ARG A 109 -5.07 -11.61 -11.16
CA ARG A 109 -3.73 -10.97 -11.16
C ARG A 109 -3.75 -9.50 -11.55
N ALA A 110 -4.52 -9.11 -12.57
CA ALA A 110 -4.65 -7.71 -12.96
C ALA A 110 -5.35 -6.90 -11.85
N VAL A 111 -6.38 -7.50 -11.24
CA VAL A 111 -7.12 -6.89 -10.13
C VAL A 111 -6.26 -6.74 -8.88
N ILE A 112 -5.44 -7.74 -8.54
CA ILE A 112 -4.48 -7.67 -7.43
C ILE A 112 -3.58 -6.45 -7.62
N ARG A 113 -3.00 -6.25 -8.81
CA ARG A 113 -2.11 -5.11 -9.05
C ARG A 113 -2.81 -3.76 -8.87
N LYS A 114 -4.03 -3.61 -9.41
CA LYS A 114 -4.85 -2.40 -9.21
C LYS A 114 -5.17 -2.18 -7.73
N SER A 115 -5.58 -3.24 -7.03
CA SER A 115 -5.91 -3.24 -5.61
C SER A 115 -4.72 -2.82 -4.73
N LEU A 116 -3.54 -3.40 -5.01
CA LEU A 116 -2.28 -3.05 -4.34
C LEU A 116 -1.87 -1.59 -4.59
N ALA A 117 -1.98 -1.10 -5.83
CA ALA A 117 -1.66 0.29 -6.18
C ALA A 117 -2.56 1.30 -5.42
N LEU A 118 -3.79 0.90 -5.10
CA LEU A 118 -4.73 1.68 -4.30
C LEU A 118 -4.54 1.51 -2.78
N GLY A 119 -3.56 0.72 -2.35
CA GLY A 119 -3.21 0.57 -0.93
C GLY A 119 -4.01 -0.51 -0.19
N ILE A 120 -4.72 -1.39 -0.90
CA ILE A 120 -5.38 -2.55 -0.28
C ILE A 120 -4.32 -3.58 0.08
N LYS A 121 -4.25 -3.90 1.38
CA LYS A 121 -3.21 -4.75 1.95
C LYS A 121 -3.49 -6.23 1.72
N MET A 122 -4.72 -6.67 1.94
CA MET A 122 -5.10 -8.07 1.88
C MET A 122 -5.96 -8.36 0.64
N ASN A 123 -5.51 -9.30 -0.17
CA ASN A 123 -6.18 -9.70 -1.41
C ASN A 123 -6.31 -11.21 -1.43
N PHE A 124 -7.51 -11.77 -1.48
CA PHE A 124 -7.72 -13.21 -1.58
C PHE A 124 -8.53 -13.54 -2.81
N ILE A 125 -8.14 -14.62 -3.50
CA ILE A 125 -8.95 -15.19 -4.56
C ILE A 125 -9.97 -16.10 -3.89
N LYS A 126 -11.26 -15.93 -4.20
CA LYS A 126 -12.34 -16.75 -3.64
C LYS A 126 -12.12 -18.21 -4.04
N GLY A 127 -12.12 -19.09 -3.05
CA GLY A 127 -11.95 -20.53 -3.23
C GLY A 127 -12.45 -21.28 -1.99
N ILE A 128 -12.21 -22.60 -1.98
CA ILE A 128 -12.67 -23.48 -0.90
C ILE A 128 -11.82 -23.28 0.38
N ASP A 129 -10.55 -22.93 0.23
CA ASP A 129 -9.63 -22.72 1.36
C ASP A 129 -9.82 -21.33 1.99
N LEU A 130 -10.49 -21.31 3.15
CA LEU A 130 -10.81 -20.09 3.88
C LEU A 130 -9.84 -19.79 5.03
N LEU A 131 -8.89 -20.70 5.30
CA LEU A 131 -8.06 -20.63 6.49
C LEU A 131 -7.20 -19.36 6.50
N GLY A 132 -6.58 -19.03 5.37
CA GLY A 132 -5.78 -17.81 5.22
C GLY A 132 -6.61 -16.54 5.42
N ILE A 133 -7.82 -16.49 4.85
CA ILE A 133 -8.74 -15.35 4.99
C ILE A 133 -9.05 -15.11 6.47
N ILE A 134 -9.45 -16.16 7.18
CA ILE A 134 -9.86 -16.09 8.59
C ILE A 134 -8.66 -15.73 9.48
N HIS A 135 -7.53 -16.40 9.26
CA HIS A 135 -6.31 -16.17 10.01
C HIS A 135 -5.85 -14.72 9.92
N HIS A 136 -5.76 -14.20 8.70
CA HIS A 136 -5.24 -12.85 8.46
C HIS A 136 -6.21 -11.79 8.94
N SER A 137 -7.52 -12.02 8.80
CA SER A 137 -8.55 -11.17 9.40
C SER A 137 -8.34 -11.04 10.91
N PHE A 138 -8.16 -12.17 11.61
CA PHE A 138 -7.94 -12.18 13.05
C PHE A 138 -6.59 -11.60 13.45
N LYS A 139 -5.51 -11.94 12.74
CA LYS A 139 -4.17 -11.43 13.07
C LYS A 139 -4.13 -9.91 13.00
N LEU A 140 -4.81 -9.31 12.03
CA LEU A 140 -4.82 -7.87 11.83
C LEU A 140 -5.82 -7.14 12.73
N ALA A 141 -7.03 -7.67 12.90
CA ALA A 141 -8.09 -6.99 13.67
C ALA A 141 -8.04 -7.31 15.17
N PHE A 142 -7.60 -8.50 15.54
CA PHE A 142 -7.68 -9.05 16.91
C PHE A 142 -6.40 -9.82 17.30
N PRO A 143 -5.19 -9.22 17.19
CA PRO A 143 -3.91 -9.93 17.36
C PRO A 143 -3.77 -10.64 18.71
N SER A 144 -4.30 -10.06 19.80
CA SER A 144 -4.26 -10.65 21.15
C SER A 144 -5.17 -11.87 21.35
N GLU A 145 -6.11 -12.09 20.44
CA GLU A 145 -7.08 -13.19 20.48
C GLU A 145 -6.79 -14.28 19.43
N LEU A 146 -5.68 -14.14 18.70
CA LEU A 146 -5.31 -15.07 17.65
C LEU A 146 -5.03 -16.47 18.21
N LYS A 147 -5.69 -17.48 17.64
CA LYS A 147 -5.32 -18.87 17.87
C LYS A 147 -4.11 -19.21 17.02
N LYS A 148 -3.12 -19.87 17.62
CA LYS A 148 -1.97 -20.38 16.87
C LYS A 148 -2.48 -21.43 15.89
N LEU A 149 -2.31 -21.18 14.59
CA LEU A 149 -2.60 -22.17 13.58
C LEU A 149 -1.50 -23.22 13.52
N GLU A 150 -1.90 -24.47 13.34
CA GLU A 150 -1.00 -25.59 13.07
C GLU A 150 -0.68 -25.66 11.57
N LEU A 151 -0.10 -24.58 11.03
CA LEU A 151 0.44 -24.62 9.67
C LEU A 151 1.82 -25.25 9.69
N ALA A 152 2.12 -26.11 8.70
CA ALA A 152 3.47 -26.58 8.47
C ALA A 152 4.37 -25.39 8.09
N VAL A 153 5.48 -25.24 8.79
CA VAL A 153 6.47 -24.18 8.55
C VAL A 153 7.76 -24.85 8.09
N ALA A 154 8.16 -24.59 6.85
CA ALA A 154 9.44 -25.05 6.32
C ALA A 154 10.52 -24.00 6.59
N LYS A 155 11.63 -24.41 7.23
CA LYS A 155 12.85 -23.60 7.29
C LYS A 155 13.56 -23.67 5.95
N VAL A 156 13.82 -22.52 5.35
CA VAL A 156 14.39 -22.40 4.01
C VAL A 156 15.45 -21.31 3.99
N GLN A 157 16.34 -21.34 3.02
CA GLN A 157 17.24 -20.22 2.78
C GLN A 157 17.41 -20.04 1.28
N PHE A 158 16.67 -19.10 0.71
CA PHE A 158 16.81 -18.73 -0.69
C PHE A 158 16.59 -17.24 -0.88
N GLU A 159 17.25 -16.68 -1.90
CA GLU A 159 17.05 -15.30 -2.31
C GLU A 159 15.83 -15.20 -3.23
N ALA A 160 14.96 -14.24 -2.96
CA ALA A 160 13.81 -13.89 -3.79
C ALA A 160 13.86 -12.41 -4.15
N VAL A 161 13.22 -12.04 -5.26
CA VAL A 161 13.04 -10.63 -5.63
C VAL A 161 11.66 -10.18 -5.17
N ALA A 162 11.65 -9.22 -4.25
CA ALA A 162 10.45 -8.52 -3.82
C ALA A 162 10.16 -7.34 -4.73
N LEU A 163 8.88 -7.10 -4.99
CA LEU A 163 8.37 -6.02 -5.82
C LEU A 163 7.36 -5.20 -5.02
N ASN A 164 7.58 -3.89 -4.93
CA ASN A 164 6.60 -2.96 -4.38
C ASN A 164 6.04 -2.06 -5.49
N LEU A 165 4.75 -1.75 -5.40
CA LEU A 165 4.10 -0.80 -6.30
C LEU A 165 4.16 0.62 -5.73
N PHE A 166 4.42 1.59 -6.59
CA PHE A 166 4.33 3.02 -6.30
C PHE A 166 3.43 3.72 -7.31
N ASN A 167 2.97 4.93 -6.99
CA ASN A 167 2.12 5.71 -7.89
C ASN A 167 2.90 6.84 -8.57
N ILE A 168 2.78 6.94 -9.89
CA ILE A 168 3.33 8.03 -10.70
C ILE A 168 2.26 9.12 -10.78
N GLY A 169 2.57 10.31 -10.26
CA GLY A 169 1.66 11.46 -10.30
C GLY A 169 1.73 12.21 -11.62
N TYR A 170 2.94 12.57 -12.04
CA TYR A 170 3.18 13.25 -13.31
C TYR A 170 4.59 12.96 -13.85
N VAL A 171 4.76 13.24 -15.13
CA VAL A 171 6.03 13.10 -15.86
C VAL A 171 6.39 14.44 -16.48
N THR A 172 7.66 14.82 -16.34
CA THR A 172 8.23 16.00 -17.00
C THR A 172 9.27 15.57 -18.02
N LYS A 173 9.93 16.53 -18.69
CA LYS A 173 11.05 16.24 -19.59
C LYS A 173 12.33 15.82 -18.84
N ASP A 174 12.42 16.10 -17.54
CA ASP A 174 13.64 15.96 -16.74
C ASP A 174 13.51 14.91 -15.62
N TYR A 175 12.30 14.66 -15.11
CA TYR A 175 12.06 13.71 -14.02
C TYR A 175 10.65 13.11 -14.05
N ILE A 176 10.44 12.07 -13.24
CA ILE A 176 9.10 11.60 -12.85
C ILE A 176 8.82 11.95 -11.40
N HIS A 177 7.57 12.30 -11.13
CA HIS A 177 7.08 12.47 -9.77
C HIS A 177 6.37 11.20 -9.31
N VAL A 178 6.85 10.61 -8.21
CA VAL A 178 6.30 9.37 -7.66
C VAL A 178 5.91 9.52 -6.21
N GLU A 179 4.88 8.81 -5.79
CA GLU A 179 4.40 8.71 -4.42
C GLU A 179 4.57 7.26 -3.92
N THR A 180 5.19 7.08 -2.75
CA THR A 180 5.37 5.77 -2.11
C THR A 180 5.50 5.91 -0.58
N ASN A 181 5.45 4.77 0.12
CA ASN A 181 5.77 4.69 1.55
C ASN A 181 7.23 4.33 1.81
N PHE A 182 7.97 3.87 0.80
CA PHE A 182 9.40 3.58 0.93
C PHE A 182 10.18 4.87 1.15
N ILE A 183 11.23 4.77 1.96
CA ILE A 183 12.10 5.88 2.31
C ILE A 183 13.34 5.81 1.41
N PHE A 184 13.56 6.84 0.64
CA PHE A 184 14.75 7.04 -0.17
C PHE A 184 15.43 8.35 0.22
N SER A 185 16.74 8.42 0.03
CA SER A 185 17.56 9.60 0.34
C SER A 185 17.82 10.42 -0.92
N GLU A 186 17.98 11.74 -0.78
CA GLU A 186 18.43 12.57 -1.91
C GLU A 186 19.81 12.11 -2.40
N GLY A 187 19.98 12.06 -3.72
CA GLY A 187 21.16 11.52 -4.40
C GLY A 187 21.15 10.00 -4.59
N GLU A 188 20.24 9.26 -3.95
CA GLU A 188 20.14 7.80 -4.08
C GLU A 188 19.76 7.41 -5.51
N GLU A 189 20.45 6.38 -6.04
CA GLU A 189 20.16 5.82 -7.36
C GLU A 189 19.24 4.60 -7.22
N LEU A 190 18.15 4.59 -7.98
CA LEU A 190 17.08 3.61 -7.88
C LEU A 190 16.81 3.00 -9.25
N SER A 191 16.44 1.72 -9.27
CA SER A 191 15.90 1.08 -10.45
C SER A 191 14.40 0.87 -10.30
N PHE A 192 13.64 1.43 -11.24
CA PHE A 192 12.20 1.30 -11.30
C PHE A 192 11.76 0.80 -12.67
N ASN A 193 10.71 -0.01 -12.66
CA ASN A 193 10.06 -0.49 -13.86
C ASN A 193 8.70 0.21 -14.01
N THR A 194 8.35 0.69 -15.20
CA THR A 194 7.06 1.36 -15.42
C THR A 194 6.59 1.19 -16.86
N ASN A 195 5.27 1.10 -17.00
CA ASN A 195 4.61 0.98 -18.30
C ASN A 195 4.68 2.25 -19.13
N ILE A 196 4.95 3.42 -18.52
CA ILE A 196 5.09 4.70 -19.23
C ILE A 196 6.21 4.62 -20.27
N PHE A 197 7.29 3.91 -19.97
CA PHE A 197 8.52 3.96 -20.75
C PHE A 197 8.72 2.80 -21.73
N ASN A 198 7.86 1.78 -21.69
CA ASN A 198 7.91 0.67 -22.64
C ASN A 198 7.90 1.15 -24.11
N PRO A 199 7.09 2.15 -24.51
CA PRO A 199 7.07 2.61 -25.91
C PRO A 199 8.29 3.43 -26.33
N ILE A 200 9.04 4.01 -25.38
CA ILE A 200 10.14 4.96 -25.67
C ILE A 200 11.53 4.45 -25.23
N SER A 201 11.60 3.24 -24.67
CA SER A 201 12.84 2.54 -24.27
C SER A 201 13.77 3.38 -23.39
N ILE A 202 13.20 4.11 -22.42
CA ILE A 202 13.99 4.85 -21.43
C ILE A 202 14.57 3.88 -20.40
N SER A 203 15.81 4.14 -19.96
CA SER A 203 16.44 3.38 -18.89
C SER A 203 15.61 3.47 -17.61
N GLY A 204 15.33 2.32 -16.99
CA GLY A 204 14.63 2.24 -15.70
C GLY A 204 15.49 2.62 -14.50
N TYR A 205 16.42 3.58 -14.66
CA TYR A 205 17.33 4.05 -13.61
C TYR A 205 17.10 5.53 -13.34
N PHE A 206 17.06 5.88 -12.06
CA PHE A 206 16.68 7.20 -11.61
C PHE A 206 17.55 7.68 -10.44
N GLN A 207 17.73 8.99 -10.33
CA GLN A 207 18.30 9.63 -9.14
C GLN A 207 17.20 10.32 -8.36
N VAL A 208 17.17 10.15 -7.05
CA VAL A 208 16.32 10.96 -6.17
C VAL A 208 16.89 12.38 -6.13
N VAL A 209 16.17 13.35 -6.64
CA VAL A 209 16.59 14.77 -6.62
C VAL A 209 15.92 15.54 -5.50
N LYS A 210 14.69 15.18 -5.15
CA LYS A 210 13.92 15.89 -4.14
C LYS A 210 12.97 14.96 -3.41
N VAL A 211 12.81 15.20 -2.11
CA VAL A 211 11.89 14.46 -1.24
C VAL A 211 10.80 15.37 -0.71
N TYR A 212 9.56 14.89 -0.77
CA TYR A 212 8.38 15.61 -0.30
C TYR A 212 7.65 14.80 0.76
N LYS A 213 7.18 15.48 1.81
CA LYS A 213 6.30 14.93 2.85
C LYS A 213 4.90 15.54 2.83
N THR A 214 4.72 16.54 2.00
CA THR A 214 3.52 17.36 1.87
C THR A 214 3.07 17.36 0.42
N ASN A 215 1.89 17.93 0.16
CA ASN A 215 1.35 18.12 -1.19
C ASN A 215 1.05 16.83 -1.98
N LEU A 216 0.76 15.71 -1.30
CA LEU A 216 0.51 14.38 -1.86
C LEU A 216 -0.94 14.20 -2.39
N TYR A 217 -1.08 13.56 -3.54
CA TYR A 217 -2.38 13.27 -4.17
C TYR A 217 -3.01 11.96 -3.69
N THR A 218 -2.20 10.99 -3.26
CA THR A 218 -2.67 9.66 -2.84
C THR A 218 -2.60 9.45 -1.32
N GLN A 219 -2.72 8.19 -0.89
CA GLN A 219 -2.60 7.73 0.50
C GLN A 219 -1.16 7.50 0.98
N TYR A 220 -0.16 7.68 0.10
CA TYR A 220 1.24 7.52 0.45
C TYR A 220 1.73 8.62 1.41
N ARG A 221 2.90 8.40 2.01
CA ARG A 221 3.50 9.32 3.00
C ARG A 221 4.60 10.20 2.43
N LEU A 222 5.18 9.80 1.30
CA LEU A 222 6.33 10.46 0.69
C LEU A 222 6.10 10.58 -0.82
N ALA A 223 6.62 11.67 -1.37
CA ALA A 223 6.78 11.87 -2.80
C ALA A 223 8.24 12.13 -3.15
N TYR A 224 8.60 11.84 -4.38
CA TYR A 224 9.95 12.00 -4.89
C TYR A 224 9.93 12.52 -6.31
N ASP A 225 10.84 13.45 -6.61
CA ASP A 225 11.22 13.75 -7.99
C ASP A 225 12.43 12.90 -8.34
N LEU A 226 12.24 12.06 -9.36
CA LEU A 226 13.20 11.07 -9.80
C LEU A 226 13.73 11.44 -11.18
N LYS A 227 14.95 11.96 -11.22
CA LYS A 227 15.60 12.36 -12.48
C LYS A 227 16.08 11.14 -13.23
N PHE A 228 15.89 11.14 -14.54
CA PHE A 228 16.35 10.05 -15.39
C PHE A 228 17.87 9.95 -15.40
N ILE A 229 18.40 8.74 -15.19
CA ILE A 229 19.82 8.43 -15.38
C ILE A 229 19.94 7.45 -16.54
N HIS A 230 20.92 7.70 -17.43
CA HIS A 230 21.38 6.71 -18.38
C HIS A 230 22.73 6.17 -17.91
N ARG A 231 22.79 4.88 -17.56
CA ARG A 231 24.00 4.25 -17.04
C ARG A 231 24.20 2.88 -17.65
N ASN A 232 25.39 2.63 -18.18
CA ASN A 232 25.84 1.28 -18.52
C ASN A 232 26.76 0.77 -17.41
N GLU A 233 26.19 0.55 -16.21
CA GLU A 233 26.95 0.19 -15.01
C GLU A 233 27.91 -0.98 -15.23
N LYS A 234 27.49 -2.00 -16.01
CA LYS A 234 28.28 -3.19 -16.25
C LYS A 234 29.56 -2.88 -17.03
N LYS A 235 29.46 -2.07 -18.10
CA LYS A 235 30.61 -1.63 -18.89
C LYS A 235 31.51 -0.69 -18.07
N LEU A 236 30.93 0.25 -17.34
CA LEU A 236 31.69 1.22 -16.55
C LEU A 236 32.45 0.55 -15.39
N LYS A 237 31.81 -0.36 -14.64
CA LYS A 237 32.47 -1.13 -13.57
C LYS A 237 33.61 -1.98 -14.11
N LEU A 238 33.41 -2.64 -15.26
CA LEU A 238 34.47 -3.43 -15.90
C LEU A 238 35.67 -2.57 -16.31
N ALA A 239 35.41 -1.40 -16.90
CA ALA A 239 36.47 -0.45 -17.26
C ALA A 239 37.21 0.08 -16.03
N MET A 240 36.49 0.41 -14.95
CA MET A 240 37.10 0.86 -13.68
C MET A 240 37.95 -0.22 -13.01
N GLN A 241 37.50 -1.48 -13.00
CA GLN A 241 38.28 -2.60 -12.47
C GLN A 241 39.58 -2.83 -13.26
N LYS A 242 39.54 -2.67 -14.60
CA LYS A 242 40.76 -2.71 -15.41
C LYS A 242 41.72 -1.58 -15.02
N ILE A 243 41.21 -0.35 -14.90
CA ILE A 243 42.00 0.82 -14.50
C ILE A 243 42.69 0.57 -13.14
N GLU A 244 41.93 0.19 -12.11
CA GLU A 244 42.49 -0.09 -10.77
C GLU A 244 43.55 -1.18 -10.79
N LYS A 245 43.31 -2.26 -11.56
CA LYS A 245 44.28 -3.36 -11.73
C LYS A 245 45.60 -2.85 -12.31
N TYR A 246 45.58 -2.07 -13.39
CA TYR A 246 46.79 -1.62 -14.07
C TYR A 246 47.49 -0.46 -13.34
N GLU A 247 46.75 0.42 -12.68
CA GLU A 247 47.34 1.40 -11.75
C GLU A 247 48.07 0.72 -10.58
N GLY A 248 47.52 -0.37 -10.05
CA GLY A 248 48.17 -1.18 -9.01
C GLY A 248 49.48 -1.83 -9.47
N ILE A 249 49.58 -2.18 -10.75
CA ILE A 249 50.81 -2.72 -11.36
C ILE A 249 51.85 -1.60 -11.54
N LEU A 250 51.45 -0.45 -12.09
CA LEU A 250 52.37 0.68 -12.31
C LEU A 250 52.89 1.32 -11.03
N LYS A 251 52.12 1.25 -9.92
CA LYS A 251 52.62 1.63 -8.59
C LYS A 251 53.77 0.75 -8.09
N LYS A 252 53.86 -0.51 -8.55
CA LYS A 252 54.93 -1.45 -8.18
C LYS A 252 56.08 -1.44 -9.18
N ASP A 253 55.78 -1.21 -10.46
CA ASP A 253 56.75 -1.10 -11.54
C ASP A 253 56.31 -0.03 -12.56
N ASP A 254 56.80 1.19 -12.36
CA ASP A 254 56.41 2.34 -13.18
C ASP A 254 56.88 2.23 -14.64
N LYS A 255 57.89 1.40 -14.94
CA LYS A 255 58.43 1.25 -16.29
C LYS A 255 57.73 0.19 -17.13
N ASN A 256 56.71 -0.47 -16.58
CA ASN A 256 55.97 -1.52 -17.28
C ASN A 256 55.18 -0.96 -18.49
N ALA A 257 55.73 -1.11 -19.69
CA ALA A 257 55.17 -0.55 -20.93
C ALA A 257 53.80 -1.14 -21.27
N ASP A 258 53.60 -2.45 -21.07
CA ASP A 258 52.34 -3.14 -21.35
C ASP A 258 51.22 -2.65 -20.42
N ALA A 259 51.53 -2.46 -19.13
CA ALA A 259 50.58 -1.91 -18.16
C ALA A 259 50.20 -0.44 -18.48
N ARG A 260 51.12 0.37 -19.02
CA ARG A 260 50.82 1.74 -19.48
C ARG A 260 49.88 1.73 -20.69
N LEU A 261 50.12 0.83 -21.65
CA LEU A 261 49.26 0.69 -22.84
C LEU A 261 47.85 0.25 -22.46
N GLU A 262 47.72 -0.79 -21.64
CA GLU A 262 46.44 -1.30 -21.17
C GLU A 262 45.68 -0.28 -20.32
N LEU A 263 46.37 0.48 -19.46
CA LEU A 263 45.77 1.58 -18.71
C LEU A 263 45.24 2.68 -19.65
N SER A 264 46.00 3.02 -20.71
CA SER A 264 45.55 3.98 -21.72
C SER A 264 44.30 3.48 -22.46
N MET A 265 44.28 2.20 -22.85
CA MET A 265 43.12 1.58 -23.50
C MET A 265 41.91 1.57 -22.58
N ALA A 266 42.05 1.16 -21.31
CA ALA A 266 40.96 1.16 -20.34
C ALA A 266 40.42 2.57 -20.07
N ASN A 267 41.28 3.59 -20.02
CA ASN A 267 40.86 4.99 -19.92
C ASN A 267 40.11 5.48 -21.17
N SER A 268 40.55 5.09 -22.37
CA SER A 268 39.83 5.40 -23.61
C SER A 268 38.46 4.70 -23.67
N GLU A 269 38.37 3.44 -23.22
CA GLU A 269 37.12 2.67 -23.13
C GLU A 269 36.15 3.36 -22.17
N LYS A 270 36.62 3.77 -20.98
CA LYS A 270 35.83 4.57 -20.03
C LYS A 270 35.32 5.87 -20.66
N LEU A 271 36.18 6.61 -21.36
CA LEU A 271 35.78 7.86 -22.01
C LEU A 271 34.74 7.64 -23.12
N GLN A 272 34.89 6.56 -23.89
CA GLN A 272 33.92 6.20 -24.93
C GLN A 272 32.56 5.84 -24.31
N ILE A 273 32.55 5.05 -23.23
CA ILE A 273 31.32 4.72 -22.48
C ILE A 273 30.64 6.01 -22.00
N GLN A 274 31.39 6.96 -21.44
CA GLN A 274 30.83 8.25 -20.97
C GLN A 274 30.25 9.08 -22.13
N LYS A 275 30.90 9.10 -23.30
CA LYS A 275 30.37 9.78 -24.50
C LYS A 275 29.10 9.10 -25.02
N GLU A 276 29.06 7.77 -25.05
CA GLU A 276 27.85 7.01 -25.40
C GLU A 276 26.71 7.31 -24.43
N GLU A 277 27.01 7.40 -23.13
CA GLU A 277 26.03 7.73 -22.10
C GLU A 277 25.44 9.14 -22.30
N GLU A 278 26.27 10.14 -22.59
CA GLU A 278 25.79 11.51 -22.84
C GLU A 278 24.96 11.60 -24.14
N ASN A 279 25.39 10.94 -25.22
CA ASN A 279 24.61 10.89 -26.46
C ASN A 279 23.25 10.21 -26.25
N ASN A 280 23.22 9.09 -25.54
CA ASN A 280 21.98 8.38 -25.24
C ASN A 280 21.05 9.19 -24.34
N LYS A 281 21.61 9.94 -23.38
CA LYS A 281 20.86 10.88 -22.55
C LYS A 281 20.19 11.95 -23.42
N GLN A 282 20.89 12.58 -24.36
CA GLN A 282 20.30 13.56 -25.27
C GLN A 282 19.17 12.97 -26.14
N VAL A 283 19.37 11.76 -26.67
CA VAL A 283 18.33 11.05 -27.44
C VAL A 283 17.11 10.74 -26.56
N MET A 284 17.33 10.32 -25.33
CA MET A 284 16.27 10.04 -24.35
C MET A 284 15.47 11.28 -24.00
N GLU A 285 16.14 12.39 -23.67
CA GLU A 285 15.50 13.68 -23.37
C GLU A 285 14.64 14.17 -24.54
N LYS A 286 15.11 13.98 -25.79
CA LYS A 286 14.33 14.30 -26.99
C LYS A 286 13.07 13.43 -27.09
N LYS A 287 13.21 12.10 -26.98
CA LYS A 287 12.07 11.15 -27.03
C LYS A 287 11.05 11.43 -25.93
N LEU A 288 11.52 11.73 -24.72
CA LEU A 288 10.65 12.03 -23.60
C LEU A 288 9.89 13.33 -23.81
N ARG A 289 10.56 14.37 -24.32
CA ARG A 289 9.92 15.64 -24.67
C ARG A 289 8.83 15.46 -25.73
N GLU A 290 9.13 14.71 -26.80
CA GLU A 290 8.16 14.38 -27.84
C GLU A 290 6.98 13.59 -27.27
N TRP A 291 7.25 12.61 -26.41
CA TRP A 291 6.22 11.80 -25.76
C TRP A 291 5.33 12.65 -24.84
N VAL A 292 5.91 13.47 -23.96
CA VAL A 292 5.14 14.35 -23.06
C VAL A 292 4.26 15.28 -23.89
N THR A 293 4.83 15.94 -24.91
CA THR A 293 4.11 16.88 -25.77
C THR A 293 2.90 16.22 -26.46
N LYS A 294 3.09 15.00 -27.00
CA LYS A 294 2.04 14.23 -27.66
C LYS A 294 0.88 13.89 -26.72
N HIS A 295 1.13 13.71 -25.43
CA HIS A 295 0.12 13.30 -24.45
C HIS A 295 -0.44 14.48 -23.64
N LEU A 296 0.00 15.72 -23.86
CA LEU A 296 -0.48 16.89 -23.13
C LEU A 296 -2.00 17.10 -23.23
N GLU A 297 -2.60 16.83 -24.39
CA GLU A 297 -4.04 16.98 -24.58
C GLU A 297 -4.87 16.03 -23.69
N GLN A 298 -4.27 14.90 -23.28
CA GLN A 298 -4.89 13.93 -22.37
C GLN A 298 -4.67 14.31 -20.90
N SER A 299 -3.75 15.24 -20.62
CA SER A 299 -3.43 15.72 -19.28
C SER A 299 -4.53 16.64 -18.77
N ARG A 300 -5.08 16.33 -17.59
CA ARG A 300 -6.08 17.18 -16.90
C ARG A 300 -5.52 17.63 -15.55
N PRO A 301 -4.73 18.71 -15.50
CA PRO A 301 -4.15 19.19 -14.25
C PRO A 301 -5.25 19.66 -13.29
N LYS A 302 -5.25 19.12 -12.06
CA LYS A 302 -6.17 19.53 -10.99
C LYS A 302 -5.48 20.53 -10.08
N ARG A 303 -5.52 21.81 -10.46
CA ARG A 303 -4.80 22.89 -9.76
C ARG A 303 -5.36 23.19 -8.37
N SER A 304 -6.68 23.14 -8.23
CA SER A 304 -7.34 23.39 -6.96
C SER A 304 -7.52 22.11 -6.15
N ARG A 305 -7.29 22.22 -4.84
CA ARG A 305 -7.44 21.14 -3.86
C ARG A 305 -8.43 21.56 -2.79
N ILE A 306 -9.43 20.74 -2.56
CA ILE A 306 -10.53 21.02 -1.65
C ILE A 306 -10.64 19.92 -0.61
N LEU A 307 -10.58 20.30 0.65
CA LEU A 307 -10.97 19.43 1.75
C LEU A 307 -12.40 19.78 2.15
N ILE A 308 -13.26 18.77 2.22
CA ILE A 308 -14.63 18.89 2.70
C ILE A 308 -14.73 18.08 3.98
N VAL A 309 -15.16 18.73 5.06
CA VAL A 309 -15.42 18.11 6.36
C VAL A 309 -16.93 18.11 6.59
N ASP A 310 -17.51 16.93 6.47
CA ASP A 310 -18.95 16.67 6.53
C ASP A 310 -19.16 15.31 7.20
N ARG A 311 -19.49 15.32 8.50
CA ARG A 311 -19.68 14.11 9.31
C ARG A 311 -20.76 13.20 8.76
N GLU A 312 -21.86 13.80 8.31
CA GLU A 312 -23.04 13.08 7.83
C GLU A 312 -22.91 12.61 6.38
N LEU A 313 -21.83 13.02 5.71
CA LEU A 313 -21.55 12.76 4.30
C LEU A 313 -22.75 13.16 3.40
N THR A 314 -23.50 14.18 3.81
CA THR A 314 -24.67 14.71 3.11
C THR A 314 -24.36 15.04 1.66
N LEU A 315 -23.21 15.67 1.42
CA LEU A 315 -22.76 16.05 0.09
C LEU A 315 -22.60 14.84 -0.83
N LEU A 316 -22.10 13.72 -0.31
CA LEU A 316 -21.75 12.55 -1.11
C LEU A 316 -22.99 11.95 -1.79
N ASN A 317 -24.14 12.00 -1.12
CA ASN A 317 -25.41 11.49 -1.65
C ASN A 317 -25.99 12.35 -2.78
N GLN A 318 -25.57 13.60 -2.89
CA GLN A 318 -26.09 14.56 -3.87
C GLN A 318 -25.30 14.56 -5.19
N ILE A 319 -24.18 13.85 -5.26
CA ILE A 319 -23.26 13.91 -6.40
C ILE A 319 -23.76 13.02 -7.54
N PRO A 320 -24.07 13.54 -8.74
CA PRO A 320 -24.57 12.73 -9.84
C PRO A 320 -23.49 11.86 -10.52
N GLY A 321 -22.20 12.26 -10.44
CA GLY A 321 -21.09 11.60 -11.15
C GLY A 321 -19.90 11.17 -10.28
N LYS A 322 -18.74 10.95 -10.89
CA LYS A 322 -17.51 10.56 -10.20
C LYS A 322 -16.77 11.79 -9.66
N LEU A 323 -16.25 11.70 -8.43
CA LEU A 323 -15.47 12.80 -7.83
C LEU A 323 -14.23 13.17 -8.66
N GLU A 324 -13.74 12.24 -9.46
CA GLU A 324 -12.56 12.44 -10.30
C GLU A 324 -12.83 13.21 -11.59
N GLU A 325 -14.08 13.34 -12.02
CA GLU A 325 -14.45 14.06 -13.24
C GLU A 325 -14.37 15.58 -13.08
N TYR A 326 -14.44 16.07 -11.83
CA TYR A 326 -14.28 17.48 -11.53
C TYR A 326 -12.86 17.98 -11.85
N PHE A 327 -12.77 19.22 -12.33
CA PHE A 327 -11.50 19.90 -12.70
C PHE A 327 -10.58 20.22 -11.51
N PHE A 328 -11.01 19.87 -10.29
CA PHE A 328 -10.26 20.02 -9.05
C PHE A 328 -10.12 18.67 -8.33
N SER A 329 -9.21 18.63 -7.37
CA SER A 329 -9.05 17.51 -6.44
C SER A 329 -9.91 17.76 -5.20
N VAL A 330 -10.73 16.80 -4.82
CA VAL A 330 -11.61 16.88 -3.65
C VAL A 330 -11.40 15.68 -2.75
N ARG A 331 -11.33 15.93 -1.44
CA ARG A 331 -11.37 14.88 -0.40
C ARG A 331 -12.49 15.21 0.56
N ILE A 332 -13.42 14.28 0.72
CA ILE A 332 -14.52 14.38 1.69
C ILE A 332 -14.15 13.52 2.89
N ARG A 333 -14.28 14.06 4.10
CA ARG A 333 -14.02 13.37 5.36
C ARG A 333 -15.12 13.66 6.36
N THR A 334 -15.38 12.68 7.23
CA THR A 334 -16.31 12.86 8.35
C THR A 334 -15.79 13.84 9.41
N SER A 335 -14.48 13.90 9.58
CA SER A 335 -13.79 14.73 10.60
C SER A 335 -12.36 15.01 10.18
N ILE A 336 -11.69 15.89 10.93
CA ILE A 336 -10.25 16.12 10.80
C ILE A 336 -9.52 15.20 11.77
N ASP A 337 -8.43 14.58 11.33
CA ASP A 337 -7.65 13.72 12.22
C ASP A 337 -6.92 14.53 13.30
N LYS A 338 -6.77 13.96 14.50
CA LYS A 338 -6.17 14.64 15.67
C LYS A 338 -4.78 15.25 15.41
N ASP A 339 -4.01 14.63 14.52
CA ASP A 339 -2.66 15.08 14.14
C ASP A 339 -2.67 16.09 12.97
N PHE A 340 -3.84 16.39 12.40
CA PHE A 340 -4.04 17.21 11.22
C PHE A 340 -3.20 16.79 10.00
N LYS A 341 -2.86 15.50 9.89
CA LYS A 341 -2.03 14.96 8.79
C LYS A 341 -2.64 15.25 7.44
N VAL A 342 -3.97 15.30 7.33
CA VAL A 342 -4.62 15.67 6.06
C VAL A 342 -4.28 17.06 5.59
N ILE A 343 -4.13 18.02 6.50
CA ILE A 343 -3.79 19.40 6.16
C ILE A 343 -2.35 19.45 5.64
N GLU A 344 -1.43 18.79 6.35
CA GLU A 344 -0.02 18.71 5.95
C GLU A 344 0.17 17.96 4.63
N GLN A 345 -0.54 16.84 4.44
CA GLN A 345 -0.41 16.00 3.26
C GLN A 345 -1.10 16.60 2.04
N MET A 346 -2.34 17.09 2.17
CA MET A 346 -3.11 17.55 1.01
C MET A 346 -2.80 19.01 0.65
N PHE A 347 -2.51 19.84 1.65
CA PHE A 347 -2.34 21.29 1.54
C PHE A 347 -3.51 21.94 0.77
N PRO A 348 -4.77 21.75 1.22
CA PRO A 348 -5.94 22.19 0.46
C PRO A 348 -5.97 23.72 0.35
N GLY A 349 -6.30 24.25 -0.83
CA GLY A 349 -6.49 25.69 -1.03
C GLY A 349 -7.83 26.19 -0.51
N ILE A 350 -8.83 25.30 -0.46
CA ILE A 350 -10.18 25.56 0.07
C ILE A 350 -10.52 24.47 1.09
N ILE A 351 -11.08 24.86 2.23
CA ILE A 351 -11.62 23.95 3.23
C ILE A 351 -13.12 24.28 3.40
N ALA A 352 -13.99 23.39 2.94
CA ALA A 352 -15.42 23.45 3.23
C ALA A 352 -15.70 22.68 4.52
N TYR A 353 -16.24 23.36 5.53
CA TYR A 353 -16.45 22.82 6.86
C TYR A 353 -17.94 22.92 7.22
N VAL A 354 -18.61 21.79 7.38
CA VAL A 354 -20.03 21.75 7.73
C VAL A 354 -20.16 21.78 9.25
N LEU A 355 -20.75 22.85 9.79
CA LEU A 355 -21.05 22.92 11.22
C LEU A 355 -22.25 22.03 11.56
N GLU A 356 -22.13 21.33 12.67
CA GLU A 356 -23.22 20.55 13.25
C GLU A 356 -24.06 21.42 14.19
N ASP A 357 -25.38 21.25 14.17
CA ASP A 357 -26.26 21.86 15.17
C ASP A 357 -26.36 20.90 16.36
N PRO A 358 -25.74 21.20 17.51
CA PRO A 358 -25.77 20.32 18.68
C PRO A 358 -27.18 20.12 19.25
N ARG A 359 -28.19 20.88 18.78
CA ARG A 359 -29.60 20.72 19.18
C ARG A 359 -30.33 19.62 18.41
N LYS A 360 -29.83 19.16 17.26
CA LYS A 360 -30.46 18.09 16.47
C LYS A 360 -30.21 16.70 17.06
N ASP A 361 -29.03 16.44 17.61
CA ASP A 361 -28.66 15.11 18.13
C ASP A 361 -29.29 14.79 19.50
N ASN A 362 -29.63 15.80 20.30
CA ASN A 362 -30.21 15.60 21.64
C ASN A 362 -31.67 15.08 21.62
N GLN A 363 -32.35 15.09 20.47
CA GLN A 363 -33.76 14.70 20.38
C GLN A 363 -33.98 13.26 19.87
N GLU A 364 -33.01 12.67 19.16
CA GLU A 364 -33.15 11.32 18.57
C GLU A 364 -32.24 10.24 19.21
N GLU A 365 -31.12 10.60 19.86
CA GLU A 365 -30.19 9.61 20.47
C GLU A 365 -30.41 9.32 21.97
N ILE A 366 -31.33 10.03 22.65
CA ILE A 366 -31.55 9.85 24.10
C ILE A 366 -32.53 8.69 24.42
N ASP A 367 -33.33 8.21 23.46
CA ASP A 367 -34.47 7.35 23.78
C ASP A 367 -34.36 5.83 23.48
N GLU A 368 -33.29 5.26 22.90
CA GLU A 368 -33.32 3.79 22.64
C GLU A 368 -32.08 2.92 22.95
N LEU A 369 -30.94 3.46 23.40
CA LEU A 369 -29.79 2.59 23.74
C LEU A 369 -29.17 2.92 25.11
N SER A 370 -29.84 2.40 26.14
CA SER A 370 -29.29 1.87 27.40
C SER A 370 -27.84 2.25 27.77
N LYS A 371 -27.75 3.05 28.85
CA LYS A 371 -26.60 3.57 29.60
C LYS A 371 -25.54 2.57 30.13
N LYS A 372 -25.16 1.47 29.43
CA LYS A 372 -24.20 0.50 30.02
C LYS A 372 -22.98 0.00 29.25
N GLU A 373 -22.74 0.29 27.97
CA GLU A 373 -21.51 -0.24 27.31
C GLU A 373 -20.72 0.71 26.40
N VAL A 374 -20.94 2.02 26.48
CA VAL A 374 -20.21 3.01 25.64
C VAL A 374 -19.01 3.61 26.39
N LYS A 375 -17.99 2.80 26.68
CA LYS A 375 -16.64 3.30 26.96
C LYS A 375 -15.71 2.77 25.87
N LYS A 376 -15.44 3.62 24.88
CA LYS A 376 -14.78 3.37 23.58
C LYS A 376 -15.69 2.88 22.45
N VAL A 377 -16.76 3.62 22.18
CA VAL A 377 -17.03 4.02 20.79
C VAL A 377 -16.07 5.18 20.51
N VAL A 378 -15.44 5.23 19.34
CA VAL A 378 -14.58 6.34 18.92
C VAL A 378 -15.28 7.64 19.31
N GLU A 379 -14.70 8.47 20.20
CA GLU A 379 -15.18 9.83 20.43
C GLU A 379 -15.16 10.52 19.07
N ARG A 380 -16.31 10.55 18.39
CA ARG A 380 -16.45 11.26 17.13
C ARG A 380 -16.49 12.73 17.52
N GLU A 381 -15.38 13.43 17.26
CA GLU A 381 -15.32 14.88 17.48
C GLU A 381 -16.38 15.56 16.61
N TYR A 382 -17.26 16.32 17.25
CA TYR A 382 -18.28 17.12 16.57
C TYR A 382 -17.63 18.22 15.73
N ASN A 383 -18.18 18.47 14.54
CA ASN A 383 -17.75 19.59 13.72
C ASN A 383 -18.25 20.92 14.30
N SER A 384 -17.47 21.46 15.23
CA SER A 384 -17.80 22.63 16.05
C SER A 384 -16.85 23.80 15.79
N ILE A 385 -17.21 24.98 16.29
CA ILE A 385 -16.36 26.18 16.27
C ILE A 385 -15.05 25.96 17.06
N GLU A 386 -15.08 25.15 18.12
CA GLU A 386 -13.88 24.80 18.89
C GLU A 386 -12.92 23.94 18.05
N ALA A 387 -13.43 22.90 17.40
CA ALA A 387 -12.64 22.05 16.50
C ALA A 387 -12.05 22.86 15.34
N LEU A 388 -12.84 23.78 14.77
CA LEU A 388 -12.39 24.74 13.76
C LEU A 388 -11.27 25.66 14.28
N SER A 389 -11.32 26.10 15.53
CA SER A 389 -10.26 26.93 16.14
C SER A 389 -8.94 26.16 16.26
N LYS A 390 -8.98 24.87 16.60
CA LYS A 390 -7.81 23.98 16.59
C LYS A 390 -7.26 23.82 15.17
N LEU A 391 -8.13 23.65 14.17
CA LEU A 391 -7.74 23.63 12.75
C LEU A 391 -7.03 24.92 12.34
N VAL A 392 -7.57 26.09 12.67
CA VAL A 392 -6.96 27.38 12.33
C VAL A 392 -5.60 27.55 13.02
N THR A 393 -5.47 27.10 14.26
CA THR A 393 -4.18 27.10 14.96
C THR A 393 -3.15 26.27 14.19
N LYS A 394 -3.54 25.08 13.71
CA LYS A 394 -2.67 24.27 12.86
C LYS A 394 -2.33 24.96 11.55
N ILE A 395 -3.30 25.56 10.87
CA ILE A 395 -3.09 26.31 9.62
C ILE A 395 -2.05 27.42 9.82
N LYS A 396 -2.18 28.20 10.89
CA LYS A 396 -1.24 29.29 11.23
C LYS A 396 0.17 28.78 11.54
N SER A 397 0.31 27.54 12.01
CA SER A 397 1.63 26.92 12.25
C SER A 397 2.35 26.51 10.96
N CYS A 398 1.66 26.44 9.83
CA CYS A 398 2.24 26.08 8.54
C CYS A 398 2.70 27.35 7.80
N GLU A 399 4.01 27.49 7.61
CA GLU A 399 4.59 28.64 6.91
C GLU A 399 4.04 28.79 5.48
N GLY A 400 3.66 30.02 5.10
CA GLY A 400 3.12 30.33 3.78
C GLY A 400 1.72 29.75 3.49
N TYR A 401 1.09 29.04 4.44
CA TYR A 401 -0.19 28.38 4.22
C TYR A 401 -1.38 29.24 4.66
N ARG A 402 -2.22 29.65 3.70
CA ARG A 402 -3.41 30.48 3.97
C ARG A 402 -4.62 30.00 3.15
N PRO A 403 -5.23 28.84 3.47
CA PRO A 403 -6.41 28.37 2.76
C PRO A 403 -7.61 29.30 2.93
N PHE A 404 -8.59 29.18 2.04
CA PHE A 404 -9.90 29.80 2.23
C PHE A 404 -10.83 28.81 2.92
N ILE A 405 -11.43 29.19 4.05
CA ILE A 405 -12.33 28.33 4.82
C ILE A 405 -13.76 28.79 4.62
N ILE A 406 -14.66 27.86 4.32
CA ILE A 406 -16.08 28.13 4.11
C ILE A 406 -16.88 27.31 5.10
N LEU A 407 -17.64 27.98 5.95
CA LEU A 407 -18.46 27.36 6.97
C LEU A 407 -19.89 27.22 6.47
N PHE A 408 -20.35 25.99 6.31
CA PHE A 408 -21.74 25.68 5.97
C PHE A 408 -22.54 25.47 7.25
N ASN A 409 -23.87 25.66 7.16
CA ASN A 409 -24.78 25.65 8.31
C ASN A 409 -24.39 26.67 9.40
N CYS A 410 -23.79 27.79 9.02
CA CYS A 410 -23.37 28.82 9.94
C CYS A 410 -24.42 29.95 10.02
N TYR A 411 -25.04 30.11 11.18
CA TYR A 411 -26.08 31.12 11.40
C TYR A 411 -25.53 32.48 11.87
N GLU A 412 -24.29 32.50 12.37
CA GLU A 412 -23.56 33.70 12.77
C GLU A 412 -23.09 34.53 11.57
N LYS A 413 -22.86 35.82 11.79
CA LYS A 413 -22.30 36.69 10.76
C LYS A 413 -20.81 36.39 10.56
N THR A 414 -20.37 36.36 9.30
CA THR A 414 -18.97 36.10 8.93
C THR A 414 -17.96 36.94 9.71
N ASP A 415 -18.23 38.23 9.94
CA ASP A 415 -17.28 39.12 10.61
C ASP A 415 -17.10 38.74 12.10
N CYS A 416 -18.18 38.35 12.79
CA CYS A 416 -18.10 37.87 14.17
C CYS A 416 -17.25 36.60 14.27
N ILE A 417 -17.35 35.69 13.29
CA ILE A 417 -16.57 34.45 13.24
C ILE A 417 -15.09 34.74 13.00
N LYS A 418 -14.78 35.66 12.08
CA LYS A 418 -13.40 36.09 11.81
C LYS A 418 -12.75 36.67 13.05
N GLU A 419 -13.46 37.49 13.81
CA GLU A 419 -13.00 38.04 15.08
C GLU A 419 -12.79 36.94 16.12
N THR A 420 -13.78 36.06 16.30
CA THR A 420 -13.75 34.97 17.31
C THR A 420 -12.61 33.99 17.07
N ILE A 421 -12.40 33.59 15.81
CA ILE A 421 -11.39 32.59 15.43
C ILE A 421 -10.03 33.27 15.13
N GLY A 422 -10.02 34.59 14.93
CA GLY A 422 -8.85 35.37 14.56
C GLY A 422 -8.29 34.97 13.20
N TYR A 423 -9.12 34.72 12.20
CA TYR A 423 -8.67 34.30 10.87
C TYR A 423 -9.49 34.94 9.75
N GLU A 424 -8.82 35.76 8.94
CA GLU A 424 -9.46 36.64 7.97
C GLU A 424 -10.07 35.91 6.77
N ARG A 425 -9.51 34.77 6.37
CA ARG A 425 -9.95 34.00 5.18
C ARG A 425 -11.04 32.98 5.50
N ILE A 426 -12.02 33.38 6.32
CA ILE A 426 -13.23 32.60 6.62
C ILE A 426 -14.46 33.28 6.02
N MET A 427 -15.40 32.47 5.54
CA MET A 427 -16.71 32.90 5.10
C MET A 427 -17.79 31.96 5.64
N GLY A 428 -18.80 32.48 6.33
CA GLY A 428 -19.96 31.72 6.77
C GLY A 428 -21.10 31.76 5.75
N THR A 429 -21.78 30.62 5.56
CA THR A 429 -23.03 30.51 4.81
C THR A 429 -24.06 29.71 5.61
N ARG A 430 -25.32 30.13 5.51
CA ARG A 430 -26.46 29.47 6.18
C ARG A 430 -26.98 28.25 5.44
N GLY A 431 -26.64 28.12 4.16
CA GLY A 431 -27.12 27.02 3.33
C GLY A 431 -26.40 25.71 3.62
N GLU A 432 -27.08 24.62 3.27
CA GLU A 432 -26.46 23.29 3.23
C GLU A 432 -25.38 23.24 2.14
N ILE A 433 -24.43 22.33 2.30
CA ILE A 433 -23.38 22.11 1.33
C ILE A 433 -23.94 21.36 0.11
N THR A 434 -23.67 21.88 -1.10
CA THR A 434 -24.00 21.21 -2.36
C THR A 434 -22.81 21.27 -3.31
N MET A 435 -22.72 20.30 -4.23
CA MET A 435 -21.58 20.25 -5.16
C MET A 435 -21.57 21.43 -6.13
N ASP A 436 -22.73 21.94 -6.53
CA ASP A 436 -22.82 23.08 -7.44
C ASP A 436 -22.22 24.34 -6.80
N VAL A 437 -22.52 24.57 -5.51
CA VAL A 437 -21.93 25.66 -4.74
C VAL A 437 -20.41 25.50 -4.65
N ILE A 438 -19.90 24.28 -4.39
CA ILE A 438 -18.46 24.01 -4.37
C ILE A 438 -17.82 24.29 -5.74
N VAL A 439 -18.43 23.85 -6.84
CA VAL A 439 -17.94 24.10 -8.21
C VAL A 439 -17.84 25.60 -8.49
N GLU A 440 -18.85 26.39 -8.12
CA GLU A 440 -18.82 27.84 -8.29
C GLU A 440 -17.73 28.53 -7.46
N ILE A 441 -17.58 28.12 -6.21
CA ILE A 441 -16.53 28.63 -5.32
C ILE A 441 -15.16 28.39 -5.94
N VAL A 442 -14.91 27.19 -6.46
CA VAL A 442 -13.62 26.83 -7.05
C VAL A 442 -13.35 27.64 -8.30
N LYS A 443 -14.35 27.80 -9.18
CA LYS A 443 -14.22 28.67 -10.37
C LYS A 443 -13.83 30.08 -9.98
N LYS A 444 -14.50 30.66 -8.98
CA LYS A 444 -14.17 32.01 -8.46
C LYS A 444 -12.77 32.06 -7.84
N TYR A 445 -12.41 31.04 -7.07
CA TYR A 445 -11.08 30.93 -6.45
C TYR A 445 -9.96 30.87 -7.50
N GLU A 446 -10.11 30.05 -8.54
CA GLU A 446 -9.14 29.96 -9.64
C GLU A 446 -9.05 31.26 -10.44
N GLN A 447 -10.18 31.93 -10.70
CA GLN A 447 -10.19 33.25 -11.34
C GLN A 447 -9.47 34.31 -10.51
N MET A 448 -9.67 34.33 -9.18
CA MET A 448 -8.98 35.25 -8.27
C MET A 448 -7.48 34.96 -8.21
N ARG A 449 -7.07 33.68 -8.18
CA ARG A 449 -5.64 33.32 -8.25
C ARG A 449 -5.02 33.70 -9.59
N ALA A 450 -5.72 33.49 -10.70
CA ALA A 450 -5.25 33.88 -12.02
C ALA A 450 -5.07 35.40 -12.16
N LYS A 451 -5.89 36.20 -11.47
CA LYS A 451 -5.78 37.67 -11.44
C LYS A 451 -4.71 38.17 -10.46
N ASN A 452 -4.50 37.49 -9.32
CA ASN A 452 -3.57 37.87 -8.26
C ASN A 452 -2.27 37.04 -8.29
N LEU A 453 -1.56 37.06 -9.41
CA LEU A 453 -0.29 36.33 -9.66
C LEU A 453 0.90 36.70 -8.74
N SER A 454 0.69 37.46 -7.65
CA SER A 454 1.73 37.90 -6.71
C SER A 454 1.90 37.04 -5.46
N HIS A 455 0.98 36.12 -5.17
CA HIS A 455 1.10 35.21 -4.01
C HIS A 455 1.34 33.79 -4.48
N ALA A 456 2.62 33.51 -4.75
CA ALA A 456 3.14 32.20 -5.06
C ALA A 456 2.79 31.21 -3.94
N THR A 457 2.10 30.14 -4.31
CA THR A 457 2.22 28.87 -3.58
C THR A 457 3.49 28.16 -4.03
N LEU A 458 3.97 27.19 -3.25
CA LEU A 458 5.11 26.33 -3.59
C LEU A 458 5.02 25.66 -4.98
N ASP A 459 3.83 25.56 -5.57
CA ASP A 459 3.59 25.05 -6.94
C ASP A 459 3.90 26.08 -8.05
N ASP A 460 4.09 27.37 -7.74
CA ASP A 460 4.26 28.43 -8.76
C ASP A 460 5.67 28.51 -9.35
N ALA A 461 6.64 27.76 -8.82
CA ALA A 461 7.98 27.62 -9.41
C ALA A 461 7.96 26.84 -10.74
N ALA A 462 6.85 26.19 -11.08
CA ALA A 462 6.69 25.36 -12.28
C ALA A 462 6.01 26.08 -13.47
N LYS A 463 5.93 27.42 -13.48
CA LYS A 463 5.24 28.15 -14.57
C LYS A 463 5.79 27.87 -15.98
N ASP A 464 7.04 27.42 -16.10
CA ASP A 464 7.68 27.10 -17.38
C ASP A 464 7.90 25.60 -17.62
N GLU A 465 7.54 24.72 -16.67
CA GLU A 465 7.74 23.28 -16.80
C GLU A 465 6.47 22.57 -17.29
N VAL A 466 6.61 21.84 -18.40
CA VAL A 466 5.51 21.08 -18.99
C VAL A 466 5.32 19.76 -18.23
N HIS A 467 4.16 19.58 -17.61
CA HIS A 467 3.80 18.37 -16.85
C HIS A 467 2.71 17.56 -17.55
N PHE A 468 2.98 16.27 -17.76
CA PHE A 468 1.94 15.30 -18.11
C PHE A 468 1.43 14.61 -16.84
N TYR A 469 0.20 14.89 -16.45
CA TYR A 469 -0.43 14.31 -15.27
C TYR A 469 -1.03 12.96 -15.60
N VAL A 470 -0.61 11.93 -14.86
CA VAL A 470 -1.05 10.55 -15.09
C VAL A 470 -2.30 10.30 -14.26
N SER A 471 -3.35 9.76 -14.88
CA SER A 471 -4.56 9.36 -14.16
C SER A 471 -4.24 8.21 -13.19
N LYS A 472 -4.63 8.36 -11.91
CA LYS A 472 -4.45 7.35 -10.84
C LYS A 472 -5.09 5.98 -11.10
N PHE A 473 -6.00 5.89 -12.09
CA PHE A 473 -6.64 4.62 -12.48
C PHE A 473 -6.06 4.05 -13.78
N SER A 474 -5.16 4.79 -14.44
CA SER A 474 -4.44 4.29 -15.59
C SER A 474 -3.37 3.31 -15.15
N GLU A 475 -3.12 2.27 -15.94
CA GLU A 475 -1.99 1.37 -15.73
C GLU A 475 -0.63 2.08 -15.80
N MET A 476 -0.58 3.25 -16.46
CA MET A 476 0.59 4.13 -16.49
C MET A 476 0.91 4.73 -15.13
N SER A 477 -0.05 4.83 -14.21
CA SER A 477 0.21 5.37 -12.87
C SER A 477 0.94 4.38 -11.96
N ALA A 478 0.98 3.10 -12.30
CA ALA A 478 1.67 2.11 -11.48
C ALA A 478 3.12 1.93 -11.94
N GLY A 479 4.07 2.12 -11.02
CA GLY A 479 5.45 1.72 -11.19
C GLY A 479 5.85 0.64 -10.19
N GLU A 480 6.94 -0.06 -10.49
CA GLU A 480 7.47 -1.18 -9.70
C GLU A 480 8.88 -0.86 -9.20
N TYR A 481 9.08 -1.00 -7.89
CA TYR A 481 10.38 -1.01 -7.25
C TYR A 481 10.76 -2.43 -6.87
N THR A 482 11.94 -2.88 -7.28
CA THR A 482 12.41 -4.24 -7.02
C THR A 482 13.65 -4.24 -6.15
N PHE A 483 13.71 -5.19 -5.21
CA PHE A 483 14.86 -5.38 -4.33
C PHE A 483 14.93 -6.84 -3.86
N PRO A 484 16.14 -7.35 -3.55
CA PRO A 484 16.31 -8.71 -3.07
C PRO A 484 15.87 -8.85 -1.60
N ILE A 485 15.33 -10.03 -1.28
CA ILE A 485 15.01 -10.49 0.07
C ILE A 485 15.53 -11.91 0.27
N ASN A 486 15.92 -12.26 1.49
CA ASN A 486 16.35 -13.60 1.85
C ASN A 486 15.27 -14.28 2.67
N VAL A 487 14.59 -15.27 2.10
CA VAL A 487 13.51 -16.00 2.80
C VAL A 487 14.13 -17.01 3.75
N LEU A 488 13.69 -16.98 5.02
CA LEU A 488 14.20 -17.80 6.12
C LEU A 488 13.24 -18.93 6.52
N ASP A 489 11.95 -18.64 6.50
CA ASP A 489 10.91 -19.64 6.72
C ASP A 489 9.63 -19.26 5.98
N ILE A 490 8.88 -20.29 5.59
CA ILE A 490 7.66 -20.14 4.79
C ILE A 490 6.64 -21.22 5.17
N SER A 491 5.39 -20.81 5.25
CA SER A 491 4.20 -21.65 5.38
C SER A 491 3.19 -21.29 4.28
N GLU A 492 1.98 -21.83 4.36
CA GLU A 492 0.90 -21.45 3.43
C GLU A 492 0.32 -20.05 3.69
N GLY A 493 0.46 -19.55 4.93
CA GLY A 493 -0.15 -18.28 5.34
C GLY A 493 0.83 -17.20 5.77
N GLU A 494 2.08 -17.55 6.04
CA GLU A 494 3.09 -16.65 6.62
C GLU A 494 4.47 -16.91 6.03
N ILE A 495 5.27 -15.84 5.95
CA ILE A 495 6.67 -15.87 5.51
C ILE A 495 7.51 -14.99 6.44
N HIS A 496 8.73 -15.43 6.72
CA HIS A 496 9.76 -14.68 7.42
C HIS A 496 10.95 -14.49 6.48
N PHE A 497 11.43 -13.27 6.35
CA PHE A 497 12.52 -12.94 5.45
C PHE A 497 13.36 -11.79 5.98
N GLN A 498 14.57 -11.67 5.44
CA GLN A 498 15.52 -10.60 5.70
C GLN A 498 15.63 -9.67 4.49
N SER A 499 15.82 -8.38 4.73
CA SER A 499 16.17 -7.41 3.68
C SER A 499 17.14 -6.36 4.18
N LEU A 500 17.97 -5.84 3.28
CA LEU A 500 18.76 -4.63 3.52
C LEU A 500 17.89 -3.38 3.44
N GLN A 501 16.81 -3.43 2.64
CA GLN A 501 15.90 -2.32 2.49
C GLN A 501 15.05 -2.16 3.75
N LYS A 502 14.87 -0.91 4.19
CA LYS A 502 13.90 -0.61 5.26
C LYS A 502 12.49 -0.65 4.67
N ILE A 503 11.72 -1.67 5.05
CA ILE A 503 10.36 -1.89 4.56
C ILE A 503 9.36 -1.31 5.57
N PRO A 504 8.46 -0.39 5.15
CA PRO A 504 7.47 0.18 6.05
C PRO A 504 6.50 -0.88 6.60
N PRO A 505 5.99 -0.71 7.83
CA PRO A 505 4.91 -1.55 8.34
C PRO A 505 3.69 -1.52 7.41
N PHE A 506 3.08 -2.68 7.21
CA PHE A 506 1.97 -2.89 6.28
C PHE A 506 2.27 -2.57 4.82
N ALA A 507 3.54 -2.51 4.43
CA ALA A 507 3.91 -2.50 3.02
C ALA A 507 3.47 -3.80 2.35
N THR A 508 2.95 -3.68 1.14
CA THR A 508 2.58 -4.81 0.30
C THR A 508 3.68 -5.11 -0.71
N LEU A 509 4.11 -6.37 -0.76
CA LEU A 509 5.12 -6.85 -1.68
C LEU A 509 4.52 -7.90 -2.60
N TYR A 510 5.09 -8.07 -3.78
CA TYR A 510 4.79 -9.16 -4.69
C TYR A 510 6.08 -9.95 -4.92
N ILE A 511 6.00 -11.28 -4.79
CA ILE A 511 7.11 -12.20 -5.06
C ILE A 511 6.67 -13.24 -6.07
N LYS A 512 7.63 -13.75 -6.86
CA LYS A 512 7.37 -14.75 -7.91
C LYS A 512 7.76 -16.17 -7.52
N ALA A 513 8.63 -16.34 -6.53
CA ALA A 513 9.18 -17.62 -6.09
C ALA A 513 8.84 -17.87 -4.60
N PRO A 514 8.49 -19.10 -4.19
CA PRO A 514 8.35 -20.31 -5.02
C PRO A 514 7.11 -20.29 -5.91
N VAL A 515 6.10 -19.49 -5.53
CA VAL A 515 4.91 -19.22 -6.35
C VAL A 515 4.61 -17.73 -6.35
N LYS A 516 3.81 -17.28 -7.31
CA LYS A 516 3.37 -15.89 -7.41
C LYS A 516 2.41 -15.55 -6.28
N MET A 517 2.82 -14.71 -5.34
CA MET A 517 2.02 -14.34 -4.18
C MET A 517 2.23 -12.88 -3.78
N THR A 518 1.31 -12.38 -2.97
CA THR A 518 1.41 -11.07 -2.33
C THR A 518 1.73 -11.22 -0.86
N LEU A 519 2.53 -10.32 -0.32
CA LEU A 519 2.92 -10.31 1.07
C LEU A 519 2.47 -9.00 1.71
N THR A 520 1.88 -9.05 2.88
CA THR A 520 1.67 -7.87 3.72
C THR A 520 2.59 -7.94 4.92
N VAL A 521 3.56 -7.02 4.99
CA VAL A 521 4.50 -6.94 6.12
C VAL A 521 3.74 -6.54 7.38
N VAL A 522 3.80 -7.38 8.41
CA VAL A 522 3.20 -7.05 9.70
C VAL A 522 4.23 -6.34 10.57
N PRO A 523 3.85 -5.30 11.33
CA PRO A 523 4.75 -4.74 12.33
C PRO A 523 5.18 -5.83 13.31
N GLU A 524 6.45 -5.80 13.73
CA GLU A 524 6.90 -6.66 14.81
C GLU A 524 5.99 -6.41 16.03
N GLU A 525 5.38 -7.48 16.54
CA GLU A 525 4.69 -7.41 17.82
C GLU A 525 5.76 -7.12 18.89
N ASP A 526 5.54 -6.09 19.71
CA ASP A 526 6.27 -5.81 20.96
C ASP A 526 6.02 -6.93 22.00
N ASP A 527 6.09 -8.19 21.58
CA ASP A 527 6.05 -9.32 22.47
C ASP A 527 7.30 -9.25 23.36
N GLU A 528 7.12 -8.85 24.62
CA GLU A 528 8.17 -8.89 25.63
C GLU A 528 8.80 -10.29 25.77
N LYS A 529 8.08 -11.34 25.34
CA LYS A 529 8.57 -12.72 25.25
C LYS A 529 9.48 -12.97 24.03
N LYS A 530 9.32 -12.25 22.92
CA LYS A 530 10.23 -12.30 21.75
C LYS A 530 11.50 -11.46 21.94
N LYS A 531 11.57 -10.56 22.93
CA LYS A 531 12.83 -9.88 23.31
C LYS A 531 13.95 -10.83 23.75
N LYS A 532 13.66 -12.12 24.03
CA LYS A 532 14.70 -13.15 24.26
C LYS A 532 15.34 -13.68 22.97
N ASN A 533 14.70 -13.47 21.82
CA ASN A 533 15.29 -13.60 20.49
C ASN A 533 15.35 -12.19 19.90
N LYS A 534 16.26 -11.35 20.41
CA LYS A 534 16.58 -10.08 19.74
C LYS A 534 16.79 -10.37 18.24
N PRO A 535 16.33 -9.49 17.33
CA PRO A 535 16.71 -9.59 15.93
C PRO A 535 18.24 -9.57 15.91
N THR A 536 18.81 -10.73 15.62
CA THR A 536 20.23 -10.83 15.33
C THR A 536 20.39 -10.02 14.07
N LYS A 537 20.83 -8.76 14.21
CA LYS A 537 21.44 -7.99 13.12
C LYS A 537 22.69 -8.75 12.67
N SER A 538 22.50 -9.90 12.01
CA SER A 538 23.55 -10.60 11.33
C SER A 538 23.81 -9.80 10.06
N LYS A 539 24.93 -9.06 10.03
CA LYS A 539 25.45 -8.40 8.83
C LYS A 539 24.56 -7.30 8.22
N GLY A 540 23.84 -6.52 9.04
CA GLY A 540 23.12 -5.33 8.57
C GLY A 540 21.77 -5.57 7.88
N MET A 541 21.27 -6.81 7.84
CA MET A 541 19.91 -7.13 7.38
C MET A 541 18.88 -6.92 8.50
N ILE A 542 17.65 -6.61 8.10
CA ILE A 542 16.49 -6.42 8.97
C ILE A 542 15.53 -7.60 8.77
N ASP A 543 15.07 -8.20 9.87
CA ASP A 543 14.09 -9.28 9.87
C ASP A 543 12.67 -8.75 9.67
N TYR A 544 11.85 -9.45 8.89
CA TYR A 544 10.46 -9.10 8.61
C TYR A 544 9.56 -10.33 8.61
N TYR A 545 8.40 -10.19 9.23
CA TYR A 545 7.30 -11.13 9.11
C TYR A 545 6.24 -10.59 8.16
N ALA A 546 5.67 -11.44 7.31
CA ALA A 546 4.60 -11.05 6.42
C ALA A 546 3.54 -12.15 6.26
N LEU A 547 2.31 -11.70 5.99
CA LEU A 547 1.15 -12.55 5.71
C LEU A 547 1.06 -12.79 4.20
N ILE A 548 0.87 -14.06 3.81
CA ILE A 548 0.79 -14.48 2.39
C ILE A 548 -0.65 -14.42 1.88
N SER A 549 -0.93 -13.54 0.93
CA SER A 549 -2.23 -13.47 0.26
C SER A 549 -2.09 -13.54 -1.27
N GLY A 550 -3.21 -13.49 -1.99
CA GLY A 550 -3.25 -13.39 -3.45
C GLY A 550 -2.89 -14.71 -4.16
N LEU A 551 -3.00 -15.83 -3.45
CA LEU A 551 -2.89 -17.18 -3.97
C LEU A 551 -4.25 -17.64 -4.50
N GLY A 552 -4.27 -18.29 -5.67
CA GLY A 552 -5.40 -19.09 -6.13
C GLY A 552 -5.23 -20.55 -5.68
N GLU A 553 -6.21 -21.40 -5.95
CA GLU A 553 -6.18 -22.81 -5.51
C GLU A 553 -4.95 -23.57 -6.05
N ILE A 554 -4.55 -23.28 -7.29
CA ILE A 554 -3.37 -23.88 -7.93
C ILE A 554 -2.10 -23.43 -7.20
N GLU A 555 -1.94 -22.12 -6.96
CA GLU A 555 -0.75 -21.61 -6.27
C GLU A 555 -0.70 -22.05 -4.80
N THR A 556 -1.83 -22.11 -4.10
CA THR A 556 -1.92 -22.66 -2.74
C THR A 556 -1.50 -24.13 -2.72
N SER A 557 -1.99 -24.94 -3.65
CA SER A 557 -1.60 -26.35 -3.78
C SER A 557 -0.10 -26.51 -4.06
N ASN A 558 0.47 -25.69 -4.94
CA ASN A 558 1.89 -25.72 -5.25
C ASN A 558 2.76 -25.26 -4.07
N LEU A 559 2.33 -24.23 -3.33
CA LEU A 559 3.01 -23.78 -2.12
C LEU A 559 2.98 -24.86 -1.04
N ARG A 560 1.83 -25.51 -0.82
CA ARG A 560 1.67 -26.64 0.11
C ARG A 560 2.62 -27.79 -0.23
N LYS A 561 2.72 -28.17 -1.52
CA LYS A 561 3.68 -29.20 -1.97
C LYS A 561 5.11 -28.79 -1.67
N TYR A 562 5.50 -27.57 -2.02
CA TYR A 562 6.83 -27.05 -1.77
C TYR A 562 7.20 -27.04 -0.28
N VAL A 563 6.31 -26.53 0.59
CA VAL A 563 6.50 -26.51 2.04
C VAL A 563 6.65 -27.93 2.59
N ASN A 564 5.78 -28.86 2.19
CA ASN A 564 5.84 -30.25 2.65
C ASN A 564 7.12 -30.96 2.18
N GLU A 565 7.54 -30.76 0.93
CA GLU A 565 8.79 -31.34 0.41
C GLU A 565 10.01 -30.92 1.23
N LEU A 566 10.06 -29.65 1.65
CA LEU A 566 11.13 -29.12 2.47
C LEU A 566 11.02 -29.58 3.93
N PHE A 567 9.82 -29.57 4.50
CA PHE A 567 9.57 -30.01 5.86
C PHE A 567 9.95 -31.49 6.07
N PHE A 568 9.67 -32.34 5.08
CA PHE A 568 9.97 -33.78 5.13
C PHE A 568 11.32 -34.16 4.51
N LYS A 569 12.17 -33.20 4.13
CA LYS A 569 13.45 -33.49 3.43
C LYS A 569 14.38 -34.37 4.27
N ASP A 570 14.55 -34.03 5.55
CA ASP A 570 15.44 -34.77 6.45
C ASP A 570 14.86 -36.16 6.78
N LEU A 571 13.54 -36.26 6.97
CA LEU A 571 12.82 -37.52 7.16
C LEU A 571 12.91 -38.44 5.93
N LYS A 572 12.83 -37.88 4.71
CA LYS A 572 13.03 -38.64 3.47
C LYS A 572 14.46 -39.14 3.36
N LYS A 573 15.45 -38.29 3.65
CA LYS A 573 16.86 -38.68 3.65
C LYS A 573 17.13 -39.82 4.64
N GLN A 574 16.60 -39.72 5.86
CA GLN A 574 16.70 -40.79 6.86
C GLN A 574 16.05 -42.09 6.37
N ARG A 575 14.84 -42.04 5.81
CA ARG A 575 14.17 -43.23 5.24
C ARG A 575 14.91 -43.84 4.05
N GLU A 576 15.54 -43.02 3.21
CA GLU A 576 16.38 -43.49 2.10
C GLU A 576 17.67 -44.15 2.61
N GLU A 577 18.30 -43.58 3.64
CA GLU A 577 19.45 -44.19 4.31
C GLU A 577 19.06 -45.52 4.99
N GLU A 578 17.92 -45.58 5.68
CA GLU A 578 17.38 -46.81 6.28
C GLU A 578 17.06 -47.87 5.22
N LYS A 579 16.45 -47.49 4.09
CA LYS A 579 16.14 -48.40 2.99
C LYS A 579 17.40 -48.94 2.33
N THR A 580 18.42 -48.10 2.14
CA THR A 580 19.73 -48.51 1.61
C THR A 580 20.40 -49.49 2.56
N LYS A 581 20.44 -49.19 3.86
CA LYS A 581 20.97 -50.11 4.90
C LYS A 581 20.21 -51.44 4.96
N PHE A 582 18.88 -51.40 4.81
CA PHE A 582 18.06 -52.62 4.78
C PHE A 582 18.37 -53.48 3.55
N LEU A 583 18.53 -52.87 2.37
CA LEU A 583 18.89 -53.58 1.14
C LEU A 583 20.29 -54.19 1.22
N GLU A 584 21.26 -53.46 1.77
CA GLU A 584 22.62 -53.95 2.01
C GLU A 584 22.63 -55.14 2.98
N LEU A 585 21.90 -55.04 4.09
CA LEU A 585 21.78 -56.12 5.07
C LEU A 585 21.12 -57.37 4.46
N ASN A 586 20.06 -57.20 3.66
CA ASN A 586 19.40 -58.31 2.98
C ASN A 586 20.33 -59.01 1.98
N GLN A 587 21.11 -58.25 1.20
CA GLN A 587 22.10 -58.83 0.29
C GLN A 587 23.21 -59.59 1.04
N GLN A 588 23.68 -59.06 2.18
CA GLN A 588 24.65 -59.75 3.02
C GLN A 588 24.09 -61.06 3.60
N VAL A 589 22.86 -61.06 4.10
CA VAL A 589 22.21 -62.25 4.63
C VAL A 589 21.98 -63.30 3.54
N LEU A 590 21.52 -62.89 2.35
CA LEU A 590 21.37 -63.80 1.21
C LEU A 590 22.71 -64.42 0.80
N GLY A 591 23.77 -63.62 0.71
CA GLY A 591 25.12 -64.12 0.40
C GLY A 591 25.68 -65.07 1.48
N GLN A 592 25.35 -64.86 2.75
CA GLN A 592 25.72 -65.80 3.82
C GLN A 592 24.92 -67.10 3.77
N ILE A 593 23.63 -67.04 3.42
CA ILE A 593 22.79 -68.22 3.22
C ILE A 593 23.31 -69.05 2.05
N ASP A 594 23.67 -68.41 0.93
CA ASP A 594 24.20 -69.11 -0.25
C ASP A 594 25.57 -69.73 0.02
N ARG A 595 26.45 -69.06 0.79
CA ARG A 595 27.72 -69.65 1.25
C ARG A 595 27.51 -70.85 2.15
N LYS A 596 26.58 -70.77 3.10
CA LYS A 596 26.24 -71.91 3.98
C LYS A 596 25.68 -73.10 3.18
N LYS A 597 24.86 -72.85 2.17
CA LYS A 597 24.36 -73.91 1.28
C LYS A 597 25.48 -74.56 0.46
N GLN A 598 26.43 -73.78 -0.04
CA GLN A 598 27.60 -74.30 -0.75
C GLN A 598 28.57 -75.07 0.16
N GLU A 599 28.64 -74.72 1.44
CA GLU A 599 29.39 -75.47 2.46
C GLU A 599 28.67 -76.75 2.92
N GLU A 600 27.35 -76.82 2.81
CA GLU A 600 26.56 -78.03 3.12
C GLU A 600 26.46 -79.01 1.92
N GLU A 601 26.71 -78.54 0.69
CA GLU A 601 26.72 -79.36 -0.54
C GLU A 601 28.12 -79.91 -0.91
N ASN A 602 29.19 -79.44 -0.27
CA ASN A 602 30.55 -80.00 -0.38
C ASN A 602 30.88 -80.87 0.83
#